data_AF-A0A257GUG8-F1
#
_entry.id   AF-A0A257GUG8-F1
#
_cell.length_a   1.000
_cell.length_b   1.000
_cell.length_c   1.000
_cell.angle_alpha   90.00
_cell.angle_beta   90.00
_cell.angle_gamma   90.00
#
_symmetry.space_group_name_H-M   'P 1'
#
loop_
_entity.id
_entity.type
_entity.pdbx_description
1 polymer ?
#
loop_
_entity_poly.entity_id
_entity_poly.type
_entity_poly.pdbx_seq_one_letter_code
_entity_poly.pdbx_strand_id
1 'polypeptide(L)'
;MDAALKAIVVPVLRERGFTGSFPHFRRIAAAVDLVTFQFDRNGGGFVIETAVAKKEGFTTHWGKHIPASKLTAWDLNPNERKRLKPREGAGTDAWFRFDGLVSCDAVAREALSQILRDKNA
;
A
#
# COMPACT_ATOMS: atom_id res chain seq x y z
N MET A 1 -0.70 7.22 -13.94
CA MET A 1 -1.11 6.86 -12.55
C MET A 1 -0.06 7.26 -11.51
N ASP A 2 1.20 6.81 -11.63
CA ASP A 2 2.27 7.09 -10.66
C ASP A 2 2.43 8.57 -10.27
N ALA A 3 2.43 9.46 -11.25
CA ALA A 3 2.55 10.90 -11.01
C ALA A 3 1.43 11.43 -10.09
N ALA A 4 0.18 11.01 -10.33
CA ALA A 4 -0.96 11.42 -9.53
C ALA A 4 -0.90 10.86 -8.10
N LEU A 5 -0.52 9.58 -7.92
CA LEU A 5 -0.33 9.00 -6.58
C LEU A 5 0.80 9.71 -5.81
N LYS A 6 1.91 10.01 -6.48
CA LYS A 6 3.03 10.74 -5.89
C LYS A 6 2.67 12.19 -5.54
N ALA A 7 1.84 12.85 -6.33
CA ALA A 7 1.41 14.22 -6.06
C ALA A 7 0.34 14.32 -4.96
N ILE A 8 -0.58 13.35 -4.89
CA ILE A 8 -1.78 13.44 -4.03
C ILE A 8 -1.65 12.60 -2.76
N VAL A 9 -1.14 11.37 -2.86
CA VAL A 9 -1.16 10.40 -1.75
C VAL A 9 0.12 10.46 -0.92
N VAL A 10 1.28 10.54 -1.59
CA VAL A 10 2.58 10.49 -0.89
C VAL A 10 2.77 11.61 0.13
N PRO A 11 2.41 12.89 -0.12
CA PRO A 11 2.53 13.94 0.89
C PRO A 11 1.74 13.62 2.16
N VAL A 12 0.51 13.11 2.02
CA VAL A 12 -0.33 12.73 3.17
C VAL A 12 0.28 11.56 3.95
N LEU A 13 0.85 10.57 3.26
CA LEU A 13 1.60 9.50 3.93
C LEU A 13 2.81 10.07 4.70
N ARG A 14 3.55 11.05 4.14
CA ARG A 14 4.67 11.70 4.85
C ARG A 14 4.22 12.43 6.10
N GLU A 15 3.15 13.21 6.01
CA GLU A 15 2.56 13.93 7.14
C GLU A 15 2.15 12.97 8.27
N ARG A 16 1.71 11.76 7.91
CA ARG A 16 1.36 10.68 8.85
C ARG A 16 2.56 9.90 9.40
N GLY A 17 3.78 10.29 9.06
CA GLY A 17 5.02 9.68 9.54
C GLY A 17 5.51 8.47 8.74
N PHE A 18 4.95 8.20 7.55
CA PHE A 18 5.45 7.13 6.69
C PHE A 18 6.76 7.52 5.99
N THR A 19 7.75 6.65 6.12
CA THR A 19 9.05 6.68 5.43
C THR A 19 9.08 5.65 4.30
N GLY A 20 10.20 5.54 3.56
CA GLY A 20 10.32 4.65 2.40
C GLY A 20 10.12 5.37 1.07
N SER A 21 9.97 4.63 -0.01
CA SER A 21 9.87 5.13 -1.39
C SER A 21 8.76 4.41 -2.13
N PHE A 22 8.01 5.14 -2.96
CA PHE A 22 6.99 4.53 -3.82
C PHE A 22 7.57 3.32 -4.58
N PRO A 23 6.89 2.15 -4.57
CA PRO A 23 5.53 1.91 -4.09
C PRO A 23 5.42 1.44 -2.64
N HIS A 24 6.49 1.41 -1.86
CA HIS A 24 6.52 0.85 -0.50
C HIS A 24 6.78 1.91 0.58
N PHE A 25 5.83 2.00 1.51
CA PHE A 25 5.89 2.92 2.63
C PHE A 25 5.78 2.17 3.94
N ARG A 26 6.41 2.73 4.98
CA ARG A 26 6.41 2.15 6.32
C ARG A 26 6.44 3.23 7.40
N ARG A 27 5.71 3.02 8.49
CA ARG A 27 5.75 3.86 9.68
C ARG A 27 6.14 2.98 10.87
N ILE A 28 7.23 3.34 11.56
CA ILE A 28 7.75 2.59 12.70
C ILE A 28 7.33 3.31 13.98
N ALA A 29 6.48 2.67 14.78
CA ALA A 29 6.00 3.17 16.06
C ALA A 29 6.10 2.07 17.14
N ALA A 30 4.98 1.68 17.75
CA ALA A 30 4.88 0.48 18.59
C ALA A 30 4.94 -0.81 17.72
N ALA A 31 4.39 -0.73 16.51
CA ALA A 31 4.48 -1.73 15.46
C ALA A 31 4.99 -1.07 14.17
N VAL A 32 5.17 -1.86 13.11
CA VAL A 32 5.50 -1.35 11.77
C VAL A 32 4.26 -1.41 10.90
N ASP A 33 3.67 -0.25 10.61
CA ASP A 33 2.60 -0.14 9.63
C ASP A 33 3.20 -0.11 8.23
N LEU A 34 2.65 -0.90 7.32
CA LEU A 34 3.15 -1.07 5.96
C LEU A 34 2.06 -0.70 4.96
N VAL A 35 2.41 0.06 3.93
CA VAL A 35 1.53 0.41 2.81
C VAL A 35 2.27 0.14 1.51
N THR A 36 1.71 -0.68 0.63
CA THR A 36 2.28 -1.01 -0.68
C THR A 36 1.27 -0.82 -1.80
N PHE A 37 1.64 -0.10 -2.85
CA PHE A 37 0.86 -0.01 -4.09
C PHE A 37 1.21 -1.20 -4.99
N GLN A 38 0.30 -2.17 -5.09
CA GLN A 38 0.46 -3.33 -5.96
C GLN A 38 -0.25 -3.05 -7.29
N PHE A 39 0.53 -2.93 -8.36
CA PHE A 39 0.02 -2.74 -9.71
C PHE A 39 -0.31 -4.07 -10.40
N ASP A 40 -1.29 -3.99 -11.31
CA ASP A 40 -1.61 -5.07 -12.24
C ASP A 40 -0.39 -5.32 -13.14
N ARG A 41 -0.05 -6.59 -13.37
CA ARG A 41 1.06 -6.98 -14.24
C ARG A 41 0.89 -6.42 -15.66
N ASN A 42 -0.35 -6.33 -16.13
CA ASN A 42 -0.66 -5.83 -17.47
C ASN A 42 -0.94 -4.31 -17.47
N GLY A 43 -0.79 -3.63 -16.33
CA GLY A 43 -1.15 -2.24 -16.16
C GLY A 43 -2.67 -2.00 -16.08
N GLY A 44 -3.06 -0.73 -16.02
CA GLY A 44 -4.47 -0.32 -16.00
C GLY A 44 -5.18 -0.42 -14.65
N GLY A 45 -4.60 -1.10 -13.65
CA GLY A 45 -5.12 -1.06 -12.29
C GLY A 45 -4.10 -1.30 -11.19
N PHE A 46 -4.53 -1.03 -9.95
CA PHE A 46 -3.76 -1.34 -8.75
C PHE A 46 -4.67 -1.63 -7.55
N VAL A 47 -4.10 -2.22 -6.49
CA VAL A 47 -4.64 -2.27 -5.13
C VAL A 47 -3.63 -1.70 -4.15
N ILE A 48 -4.08 -1.37 -2.95
CA ILE A 48 -3.19 -0.98 -1.86
C ILE A 48 -3.17 -2.11 -0.84
N GLU A 49 -2.01 -2.70 -0.61
CA GLU A 49 -1.81 -3.70 0.44
C GLU A 49 -1.35 -2.99 1.73
N THR A 50 -2.12 -3.14 2.81
CA THR A 50 -1.74 -2.72 4.16
C THR A 50 -1.43 -3.93 5.03
N ALA A 51 -0.45 -3.81 5.92
CA ALA A 51 -0.11 -4.84 6.88
C ALA A 51 0.55 -4.24 8.12
N VAL A 52 0.57 -5.00 9.21
CA VAL A 52 1.22 -4.61 10.47
C VAL A 52 2.24 -5.68 10.83
N ALA A 53 3.47 -5.25 11.12
CA ALA A 53 4.55 -6.14 11.54
C ALA A 53 5.11 -5.76 12.91
N LYS A 54 5.88 -6.67 13.49
CA LYS A 54 6.61 -6.41 14.73
C LYS A 54 7.75 -5.40 14.53
N LYS A 55 8.04 -4.62 15.57
CA LYS A 55 9.09 -3.58 15.53
C LYS A 55 10.49 -4.15 15.36
N GLU A 56 10.70 -5.38 15.80
CA GLU A 56 11.95 -6.11 15.64
C GLU A 56 12.23 -6.47 14.17
N GLY A 57 11.24 -6.35 13.29
CA GLY A 57 11.31 -6.77 11.89
C GLY A 57 10.64 -8.11 11.66
N PHE A 58 11.02 -8.77 10.58
CA PHE A 58 10.43 -10.04 10.15
C PHE A 58 11.52 -11.04 9.79
N THR A 59 11.40 -12.28 10.26
CA THR A 59 12.27 -13.38 9.85
C THR A 59 11.48 -14.30 8.94
N THR A 60 11.95 -14.43 7.70
CA THR A 60 11.31 -15.29 6.70
C THR A 60 11.43 -16.76 7.07
N HIS A 61 10.62 -17.62 6.46
CA HIS A 61 10.67 -19.07 6.73
C HIS A 61 12.00 -19.73 6.32
N TRP A 62 12.83 -19.06 5.52
CA TRP A 62 14.19 -19.50 5.16
C TRP A 62 15.29 -18.81 5.98
N GLY A 63 14.92 -18.20 7.12
CA GLY A 63 15.86 -17.65 8.10
C GLY A 63 16.43 -16.26 7.79
N LYS A 64 15.97 -15.60 6.73
CA LYS A 64 16.42 -14.23 6.41
C LYS A 64 15.73 -13.24 7.35
N HIS A 65 16.51 -12.51 8.14
CA HIS A 65 15.99 -11.40 8.93
C HIS A 65 15.91 -10.11 8.09
N ILE A 66 14.75 -9.45 8.16
CA ILE A 66 14.46 -8.19 7.47
C ILE A 66 14.15 -7.15 8.56
N PRO A 67 15.01 -6.13 8.73
CA PRO A 67 14.80 -5.12 9.76
C PRO A 67 13.58 -4.25 9.43
N ALA A 68 12.91 -3.72 10.46
CA ALA A 68 11.75 -2.82 10.32
C ALA A 68 11.98 -1.67 9.33
N SER A 69 13.19 -1.12 9.27
CA SER A 69 13.59 -0.03 8.37
C SER A 69 13.69 -0.42 6.89
N LYS A 70 13.59 -1.71 6.56
CA LYS A 70 13.59 -2.25 5.18
C LYS A 70 12.31 -3.01 4.85
N LEU A 71 11.45 -3.24 5.83
CA LEU A 71 10.27 -4.08 5.68
C LEU A 71 9.26 -3.45 4.70
N THR A 72 8.62 -4.32 3.93
CA THR A 72 7.52 -4.02 3.01
C THR A 72 6.36 -4.96 3.30
N ALA A 73 5.14 -4.59 2.88
CA ALA A 73 3.99 -5.50 3.01
C ALA A 73 4.26 -6.84 2.29
N TRP A 74 5.08 -6.80 1.23
CA TRP A 74 5.44 -7.95 0.42
C TRP A 74 6.36 -8.97 1.08
N ASP A 75 7.00 -8.62 2.20
CA ASP A 75 7.81 -9.56 2.98
C ASP A 75 6.95 -10.48 3.86
N LEU A 76 5.73 -10.06 4.22
CA LEU A 76 4.82 -10.80 5.10
C LEU A 76 3.99 -11.83 4.33
N ASN A 77 3.37 -12.79 5.00
CA ASN A 77 2.49 -13.75 4.32
C ASN A 77 1.29 -13.02 3.68
N PRO A 78 0.82 -13.40 2.47
CA PRO A 78 -0.37 -12.80 1.87
C PRO A 78 -1.61 -12.75 2.78
N ASN A 79 -1.78 -13.72 3.69
CA ASN A 79 -2.88 -13.76 4.65
C ASN A 79 -2.76 -12.71 5.78
N GLU A 80 -1.59 -12.10 5.94
CA GLU A 80 -1.33 -11.01 6.90
C GLU A 80 -1.53 -9.63 6.26
N ARG A 81 -1.92 -9.59 4.98
CA ARG A 81 -2.11 -8.35 4.22
C ARG A 81 -3.58 -8.10 3.97
N LYS A 82 -4.02 -6.88 4.21
CA LYS A 82 -5.33 -6.38 3.81
C LYS A 82 -5.20 -5.68 2.46
N ARG A 83 -6.10 -5.97 1.51
CA ARG A 83 -6.20 -5.25 0.24
C ARG A 83 -7.28 -4.20 0.31
N LEU A 84 -6.90 -2.93 0.27
CA LEU A 84 -7.81 -1.81 0.07
C LEU A 84 -8.13 -1.69 -1.42
N LYS A 85 -9.43 -1.52 -1.69
CA LYS A 85 -10.05 -1.54 -3.00
C LYS A 85 -11.18 -0.50 -3.01
N PRO A 86 -11.51 0.13 -4.15
CA PRO A 86 -12.63 1.08 -4.24
C PRO A 86 -13.99 0.39 -4.05
N ARG A 87 -14.08 -0.92 -4.31
CA ARG A 87 -15.30 -1.72 -4.17
C ARG A 87 -15.00 -3.12 -3.68
N GLU A 88 -16.01 -3.75 -3.08
CA GLU A 88 -15.95 -5.16 -2.72
C GLU A 88 -16.00 -6.06 -3.95
N GLY A 89 -15.46 -7.28 -3.81
CA GLY A 89 -15.42 -8.27 -4.90
C GLY A 89 -14.05 -8.92 -5.08
N ALA A 90 -14.07 -10.05 -5.79
CA ALA A 90 -12.87 -10.77 -6.21
C ALA A 90 -12.36 -10.26 -7.56
N GLY A 91 -11.09 -10.51 -7.86
CA GLY A 91 -10.49 -10.19 -9.16
C GLY A 91 -10.15 -8.71 -9.36
N THR A 92 -9.72 -8.39 -10.59
CA THR A 92 -9.24 -7.07 -11.01
C THR A 92 -10.36 -6.04 -11.18
N ASP A 93 -11.61 -6.49 -11.32
CA ASP A 93 -12.75 -5.57 -11.39
C ASP A 93 -12.86 -4.76 -10.11
N ALA A 94 -12.55 -5.34 -8.95
CA ALA A 94 -12.60 -4.63 -7.70
C ALA A 94 -11.44 -3.63 -7.50
N TRP A 95 -10.50 -3.50 -8.44
CA TRP A 95 -9.28 -2.70 -8.28
C TRP A 95 -9.51 -1.22 -8.61
N PHE A 96 -8.56 -0.37 -8.22
CA PHE A 96 -8.48 0.99 -8.72
C PHE A 96 -8.08 0.94 -10.20
N ARG A 97 -9.05 1.15 -11.11
CA ARG A 97 -8.82 1.17 -12.56
C ARG A 97 -8.51 2.58 -13.06
N PHE A 98 -7.52 2.70 -13.94
CA PHE A 98 -7.07 3.94 -14.55
C PHE A 98 -6.85 3.81 -16.07
N ASP A 99 -7.32 2.72 -16.66
CA ASP A 99 -7.35 2.42 -18.09
C ASP A 99 -8.67 2.81 -18.78
N GLY A 100 -9.61 3.36 -18.02
CA GLY A 100 -10.88 3.90 -18.53
C GLY A 100 -10.85 5.42 -18.71
N LEU A 101 -12.03 6.03 -18.71
CA LEU A 101 -12.22 7.48 -18.87
C LEU A 101 -12.00 8.29 -17.58
N VAL A 102 -11.74 7.63 -16.45
CA VAL A 102 -11.54 8.28 -15.15
C VAL A 102 -10.13 8.86 -15.08
N SER A 103 -10.01 10.13 -14.68
CA SER A 103 -8.70 10.77 -14.56
C SER A 103 -7.84 10.14 -13.45
N CYS A 104 -6.52 10.11 -13.66
CA CYS A 104 -5.58 9.60 -12.65
C CYS A 104 -5.72 10.35 -11.31
N ASP A 105 -6.03 11.64 -11.32
CA ASP A 105 -6.22 12.44 -10.10
C ASP A 105 -7.45 11.97 -9.31
N ALA A 106 -8.56 11.67 -9.99
CA ALA A 106 -9.76 11.15 -9.34
C ALA A 106 -9.48 9.77 -8.72
N VAL A 107 -8.79 8.89 -9.46
CA VAL A 107 -8.37 7.57 -8.95
C VAL A 107 -7.44 7.71 -7.73
N ALA A 108 -6.49 8.65 -7.76
CA ALA A 108 -5.58 8.90 -6.65
C ALA A 108 -6.30 9.45 -5.40
N ARG A 109 -7.32 10.31 -5.58
CA ARG A 109 -8.14 10.81 -4.46
C ARG A 109 -9.01 9.72 -3.84
N GLU A 110 -9.56 8.82 -4.65
CA GLU A 110 -10.29 7.67 -4.15
C GLU A 110 -9.36 6.70 -3.39
N ALA A 111 -8.16 6.45 -3.92
CA ALA A 111 -7.13 5.68 -3.22
C ALA A 111 -6.75 6.31 -1.87
N LEU A 112 -6.59 7.64 -1.82
CA LEU A 112 -6.37 8.37 -0.58
C LEU A 112 -7.55 8.19 0.40
N SER A 113 -8.79 8.35 -0.06
CA SER A 113 -10.00 8.14 0.75
C SER A 113 -10.02 6.75 1.40
N GLN A 114 -9.66 5.70 0.66
CA GLN A 114 -9.59 4.34 1.20
C GLN A 114 -8.46 4.16 2.23
N ILE A 115 -7.29 4.77 2.00
CA ILE A 115 -6.19 4.80 2.97
C ILE A 115 -6.64 5.48 4.27
N LEU A 116 -7.29 6.64 4.19
CA LEU A 116 -7.70 7.41 5.36
C LEU A 116 -8.78 6.70 6.21
N ARG A 117 -9.54 5.78 5.60
CA ARG A 117 -10.51 4.92 6.29
C ARG A 117 -9.88 3.70 6.96
N ASP A 118 -8.68 3.31 6.53
CA ASP A 118 -7.98 2.17 7.12
C ASP A 118 -7.30 2.60 8.43
N LYS A 119 -7.61 1.90 9.52
CA LYS A 119 -7.06 2.23 10.85
C LYS A 119 -5.55 2.00 10.96
N ASN A 120 -4.98 1.24 10.02
CA ASN A 120 -3.57 0.86 10.00
C ASN A 120 -2.74 1.74 9.05
N ALA A 121 -3.33 2.77 8.44
CA ALA A 121 -2.68 3.67 7.48
C ALA A 121 -2.76 5.15 7.88
#